data_AF-A0A7C3WPJ3-F1
#
_entry.id   AF-A0A7C3WPJ3-F1
#
_cell.length_a   1.000
_cell.length_b   1.000
_cell.length_c   1.000
_cell.angle_alpha   90.00
_cell.angle_beta   90.00
_cell.angle_gamma   90.00
#
_symmetry.space_group_name_H-M   'P 1'
#
loop_
_entity.id
_entity.type
_entity.pdbx_description
1 polymer ?
#
loop_
_entity_poly.entity_id
_entity_poly.type
_entity_poly.pdbx_seq_one_letter_code
_entity_poly.pdbx_strand_id
1 'polypeptide(L)'
;MAETLVKMEEGPLLVAIALGAVVTGGYVLLCFRYRQGNFSFLDAWLVVAIWAIGSAVAYPWVWNISQQTKAAALQQTLHTLRTQIQRYRMDHGGTPPVLFEGRLPQLTEATNLQGEPGPPGRDYPYGPYLPAGIPPNPYTGINTVTATPTNPPTGPSGVGGWLYHEPTGQIWPDLPEHFE
;
A
#
# COMPACT_ATOMS: atom_id res chain seq x y z
N MET A 1 10.83 2.80 3.89
CA MET A 1 9.90 3.17 2.80
C MET A 1 8.45 3.32 3.28
N ALA A 2 8.00 2.56 4.30
CA ALA A 2 6.72 2.83 4.98
C ALA A 2 6.76 4.13 5.82
N GLU A 3 7.86 4.41 6.53
CA GLU A 3 8.03 5.68 7.27
C GLU A 3 8.01 6.93 6.38
N THR A 4 8.49 6.83 5.14
CA THR A 4 8.46 7.94 4.18
C THR A 4 7.05 8.17 3.61
N LEU A 5 6.22 7.14 3.54
CA LEU A 5 4.82 7.25 3.11
C LEU A 5 3.91 7.79 4.22
N VAL A 6 4.13 7.37 5.48
CA VAL A 6 3.46 7.99 6.65
C VAL A 6 3.79 9.48 6.74
N LYS A 7 5.03 9.87 6.44
CA LYS A 7 5.44 11.29 6.39
C LYS A 7 4.77 12.11 5.29
N MET A 8 4.28 11.48 4.22
CA MET A 8 3.53 12.15 3.15
C MET A 8 2.03 12.21 3.44
N GLU A 9 1.48 11.25 4.18
CA GLU A 9 0.07 11.24 4.62
C GLU A 9 -0.19 12.29 5.71
N GLU A 10 0.81 12.61 6.54
CA GLU A 10 0.72 13.68 7.53
C GLU A 10 1.07 15.07 7.00
N GLY A 11 1.59 15.20 5.77
CA GLY A 11 2.00 16.48 5.17
C GLY A 11 1.00 17.66 5.32
N PRO A 12 -0.31 17.52 5.06
CA PRO A 12 -1.27 18.63 5.04
C PRO A 12 -1.75 18.96 6.45
N LEU A 13 -1.86 17.95 7.32
CA LEU A 13 -2.25 18.09 8.72
C LEU A 13 -1.09 18.70 9.49
N LEU A 14 0.14 18.23 9.27
CA LEU A 14 1.35 18.85 9.78
C LEU A 14 1.55 20.25 9.23
N VAL A 15 1.26 20.53 7.95
CA VAL A 15 1.32 21.89 7.40
C VAL A 15 0.23 22.77 8.02
N ALA A 16 -0.99 22.28 8.20
CA ALA A 16 -2.07 23.02 8.86
C ALA A 16 -1.78 23.27 10.35
N ILE A 17 -1.25 22.26 11.06
CA ILE A 17 -0.80 22.36 12.46
C ILE A 17 0.40 23.29 12.56
N ALA A 18 1.37 23.21 11.65
CA ALA A 18 2.56 24.06 11.64
C ALA A 18 2.21 25.51 11.30
N LEU A 19 1.36 25.75 10.30
CA LEU A 19 0.83 27.08 9.98
C LEU A 19 -0.01 27.61 11.13
N GLY A 20 -0.89 26.79 11.72
CA GLY A 20 -1.67 27.14 12.91
C GLY A 20 -0.80 27.51 14.10
N ALA A 21 0.26 26.75 14.37
CA ALA A 21 1.23 27.00 15.45
C ALA A 21 2.10 28.23 15.18
N VAL A 22 2.54 28.46 13.94
CA VAL A 22 3.33 29.66 13.55
C VAL A 22 2.46 30.91 13.63
N VAL A 23 1.21 30.86 13.17
CA VAL A 23 0.28 31.99 13.22
C VAL A 23 -0.14 32.27 14.66
N THR A 24 -0.44 31.23 15.45
CA THR A 24 -0.79 31.38 16.87
C THR A 24 0.39 31.87 17.69
N GLY A 25 1.57 31.27 17.50
CA GLY A 25 2.81 31.68 18.17
C GLY A 25 3.20 33.11 17.80
N GLY A 26 3.10 33.48 16.52
CA GLY A 26 3.32 34.84 16.05
C GLY A 26 2.33 35.85 16.63
N TYR A 27 1.03 35.50 16.66
CA TYR A 27 -0.02 36.32 17.27
C TYR A 27 0.21 36.52 18.77
N VAL A 28 0.47 35.43 19.51
CA VAL A 28 0.76 35.47 20.95
C VAL A 28 2.01 36.29 21.24
N LEU A 29 3.07 36.13 20.45
CA LEU A 29 4.34 36.85 20.62
C LEU A 29 4.20 38.35 20.29
N LEU A 30 3.39 38.71 19.29
CA LEU A 30 3.02 40.09 19.00
C LEU A 30 2.21 40.70 20.15
N CYS A 31 1.19 40.01 20.65
CA CYS A 31 0.40 40.48 21.80
C CYS A 31 1.26 40.62 23.06
N PHE A 32 2.19 39.70 23.30
CA PHE A 32 3.13 39.77 24.42
C PHE A 32 4.06 40.99 24.32
N ARG A 33 4.54 41.30 23.11
CA ARG A 33 5.42 42.46 22.87
C ARG A 33 4.70 43.81 22.88
N TYR A 34 3.45 43.89 22.41
CA TYR A 34 2.71 45.15 22.29
C TYR A 34 1.81 45.48 23.49
N ARG A 35 1.28 44.48 24.22
CA ARG A 35 0.31 44.69 25.33
C ARG A 35 0.85 44.36 26.73
N GLN A 36 2.17 44.27 26.91
CA GLN A 36 2.82 44.08 28.23
C GLN A 36 2.25 42.87 29.01
N GLY A 37 1.98 41.76 28.33
CA GLY A 37 1.60 40.48 28.97
C GLY A 37 0.12 40.27 29.34
N ASN A 38 -0.78 41.22 29.02
CA ASN A 38 -2.21 41.03 29.30
C ASN A 38 -2.92 40.25 28.17
N PHE A 39 -3.19 38.97 28.42
CA PHE A 39 -3.98 38.10 27.54
C PHE A 39 -5.48 38.31 27.77
N SER A 40 -6.21 38.71 26.73
CA SER A 40 -7.66 38.96 26.79
C SER A 40 -8.48 37.75 26.34
N PHE A 41 -9.75 37.67 26.78
CA PHE A 41 -10.70 36.70 26.24
C PHE A 41 -10.84 36.81 24.71
N LEU A 42 -10.76 38.02 24.15
CA LEU A 42 -10.83 38.24 22.70
C LEU A 42 -9.68 37.53 21.96
N ASP A 43 -8.47 37.55 22.53
CA ASP A 43 -7.29 36.92 21.93
C ASP A 43 -7.42 35.40 21.88
N ALA A 44 -7.96 34.79 22.95
CA ALA A 44 -8.24 33.36 22.98
C ALA A 44 -9.23 32.94 21.90
N TRP A 45 -10.29 33.72 21.71
CA TRP A 45 -11.31 33.44 20.69
C TRP A 45 -10.76 33.59 19.27
N LEU A 46 -9.86 34.55 19.01
CA LEU A 46 -9.24 34.71 17.70
C LEU A 46 -8.33 33.52 17.34
N VAL A 47 -7.54 33.03 18.30
CA VAL A 47 -6.69 31.84 18.11
C VAL A 47 -7.53 30.61 17.75
N VAL A 48 -8.63 30.39 18.48
CA VAL A 48 -9.56 29.29 18.21
C VAL A 48 -10.21 29.44 16.83
N ALA A 49 -10.60 30.66 16.43
CA ALA A 49 -11.19 30.91 15.12
C ALA A 49 -10.22 30.60 13.97
N ILE A 50 -8.96 31.01 14.08
CA ILE A 50 -7.92 30.72 13.06
C ILE A 50 -7.68 29.21 12.96
N TRP A 51 -7.60 28.51 14.09
CA TRP A 51 -7.45 27.04 14.12
C TRP A 51 -8.64 26.31 13.53
N ALA A 52 -9.87 26.75 13.80
CA ALA A 52 -11.09 26.15 13.27
C ALA A 52 -11.14 26.22 11.74
N ILE A 53 -10.79 27.37 11.16
CA ILE A 53 -10.75 27.56 9.70
C ILE A 53 -9.63 26.70 9.08
N GLY A 54 -8.44 26.68 9.69
CA GLY A 54 -7.32 25.86 9.23
C GLY A 54 -7.65 24.36 9.20
N SER A 55 -8.30 23.86 10.26
CA SER A 55 -8.72 22.46 10.35
C SER A 55 -9.81 22.10 9.34
N ALA A 56 -10.75 23.00 9.07
CA ALA A 56 -11.86 22.74 8.16
C ALA A 56 -11.41 22.51 6.70
N VAL A 57 -10.35 23.21 6.27
CA VAL A 57 -9.81 23.09 4.90
C VAL A 57 -8.93 21.85 4.72
N ALA A 58 -8.29 21.35 5.78
CA ALA A 58 -7.34 20.23 5.70
C ALA A 58 -8.01 18.85 5.54
N TYR A 59 -9.22 18.66 6.07
CA TYR A 59 -9.89 17.36 6.14
C TYR A 59 -10.13 16.64 4.79
N PRO A 60 -10.63 17.29 3.72
CA PRO A 60 -10.99 16.58 2.47
C PRO A 60 -9.80 16.01 1.66
N TRP A 61 -8.56 16.37 1.96
CA TRP A 61 -7.40 16.00 1.12
C TRP A 61 -6.78 14.64 1.46
N VAL A 62 -6.83 14.21 2.73
CA VAL A 62 -6.25 12.94 3.21
C VAL A 62 -6.92 11.73 2.54
N TRP A 63 -8.22 11.82 2.29
CA TRP A 63 -8.97 10.74 1.64
C TRP A 63 -8.49 10.46 0.21
N ASN A 64 -8.24 11.50 -0.58
CA ASN A 64 -7.85 11.33 -1.98
C ASN A 64 -6.43 10.75 -2.12
N ILE A 65 -5.51 11.11 -1.23
CA ILE A 65 -4.13 10.62 -1.30
C ILE A 65 -3.99 9.20 -0.80
N SER A 66 -4.71 8.82 0.26
CA SER A 66 -4.71 7.43 0.72
C SER A 66 -5.18 6.47 -0.39
N GLN A 67 -6.21 6.86 -1.15
CA GLN A 67 -6.71 6.08 -2.29
C GLN A 67 -5.70 6.00 -3.45
N GLN A 68 -5.11 7.14 -3.84
CA GLN A 68 -4.07 7.17 -4.88
C GLN A 68 -2.82 6.36 -4.50
N THR A 69 -2.43 6.40 -3.22
CA THR A 69 -1.29 5.65 -2.69
C THR A 69 -1.54 4.15 -2.73
N LYS A 70 -2.75 3.71 -2.34
CA LYS A 70 -3.16 2.30 -2.43
C LYS A 70 -3.18 1.81 -3.89
N ALA A 71 -3.71 2.62 -4.81
CA ALA A 71 -3.74 2.29 -6.23
C ALA A 71 -2.32 2.14 -6.81
N ALA A 72 -1.42 3.08 -6.51
CA ALA A 72 -0.03 3.02 -6.94
C ALA A 72 0.72 1.83 -6.32
N ALA A 73 0.53 1.58 -5.02
CA ALA A 73 1.09 0.43 -4.33
C ALA A 73 0.60 -0.89 -4.92
N LEU A 74 -0.69 -0.96 -5.30
CA LEU A 74 -1.28 -2.13 -5.93
C LEU A 74 -0.63 -2.41 -7.29
N GLN A 75 -0.52 -1.39 -8.14
CA GLN A 75 0.13 -1.52 -9.45
C GLN A 75 1.59 -1.97 -9.32
N GLN A 76 2.33 -1.38 -8.38
CA GLN A 76 3.72 -1.77 -8.10
C GLN A 76 3.84 -3.22 -7.62
N THR A 77 2.95 -3.63 -6.72
CA THR A 77 2.92 -4.99 -6.18
C THR A 77 2.58 -6.00 -7.27
N LEU A 78 1.58 -5.71 -8.09
CA LEU A 78 1.15 -6.54 -9.21
C LEU A 78 2.21 -6.61 -10.32
N HIS A 79 2.92 -5.52 -10.60
CA HIS A 79 4.08 -5.53 -11.49
C HIS A 79 5.19 -6.43 -10.95
N THR A 80 5.48 -6.35 -9.65
CA THR A 80 6.48 -7.21 -8.98
C THR A 80 6.09 -8.68 -9.09
N LEU A 81 4.85 -9.04 -8.72
CA LEU A 81 4.33 -10.40 -8.80
C LEU A 81 4.42 -10.96 -10.23
N ARG A 82 3.96 -10.20 -11.23
CA ARG A 82 4.02 -10.61 -12.65
C ARG A 82 5.45 -10.81 -13.12
N THR A 83 6.36 -9.92 -12.74
CA THR A 83 7.79 -10.03 -13.08
C THR A 83 8.41 -11.28 -12.47
N GLN A 84 8.11 -11.60 -11.20
CA GLN A 84 8.61 -12.81 -10.56
C GLN A 84 8.03 -14.09 -11.17
N ILE A 85 6.73 -14.11 -11.51
CA ILE A 85 6.12 -15.23 -12.22
C ILE A 85 6.76 -15.41 -13.61
N GLN A 86 7.01 -14.33 -14.33
CA GLN A 86 7.69 -14.40 -15.63
C GLN A 86 9.11 -14.94 -15.49
N ARG A 87 9.85 -14.52 -14.46
CA ARG A 87 11.18 -15.05 -14.15
C ARG A 87 11.14 -16.55 -13.86
N TYR A 88 10.21 -16.99 -13.02
CA TYR A 88 9.98 -18.42 -12.76
C TYR A 88 9.70 -19.20 -14.06
N ARG A 89 8.86 -18.67 -14.94
CA ARG A 89 8.53 -19.31 -16.22
C ARG A 89 9.76 -19.44 -17.13
N MET A 90 10.64 -18.45 -17.16
CA MET A 90 11.88 -18.53 -17.95
C MET A 90 12.80 -19.65 -17.45
N ASP A 91 12.89 -19.83 -16.13
CA ASP A 91 13.74 -20.83 -15.50
C ASP A 91 13.16 -22.26 -15.63
N HIS A 92 11.82 -22.41 -15.79
CA HIS A 92 11.10 -23.69 -15.82
C HIS A 92 10.44 -24.02 -17.17
N GLY A 93 11.06 -23.60 -18.28
CA GLY A 93 10.63 -24.01 -19.62
C GLY A 93 9.24 -23.48 -20.05
N GLY A 94 8.80 -22.37 -19.46
CA GLY A 94 7.53 -21.69 -19.78
C GLY A 94 6.36 -22.07 -18.87
N THR A 95 6.52 -23.07 -18.01
CA THR A 95 5.48 -23.59 -17.11
C THR A 95 5.16 -22.56 -16.01
N PRO A 96 3.89 -22.14 -15.86
CA PRO A 96 3.50 -21.23 -14.78
C PRO A 96 3.53 -21.94 -13.42
N PRO A 97 3.64 -21.19 -12.31
CA PRO A 97 3.64 -21.80 -10.99
C PRO A 97 2.27 -22.41 -10.63
N VAL A 98 2.28 -23.48 -9.86
CA VAL A 98 1.09 -24.20 -9.39
C VAL A 98 0.59 -23.58 -8.10
N LEU A 99 -0.73 -23.40 -8.00
CA LEU A 99 -1.36 -22.93 -6.79
C LEU A 99 -1.53 -24.08 -5.80
N PHE A 100 -1.03 -23.91 -4.59
CA PHE A 100 -1.17 -24.89 -3.50
C PHE A 100 -1.63 -24.19 -2.23
N GLU A 101 -2.79 -24.59 -1.70
CA GLU A 101 -3.37 -24.10 -0.44
C GLU A 101 -3.37 -22.56 -0.29
N GLY A 102 -3.73 -21.85 -1.36
CA GLY A 102 -3.80 -20.39 -1.34
C GLY A 102 -2.46 -19.69 -1.45
N ARG A 103 -1.39 -20.41 -1.82
CA ARG A 103 -0.02 -19.92 -1.97
C ARG A 103 0.62 -20.42 -3.26
N LEU A 104 1.76 -19.82 -3.60
CA LEU A 104 2.60 -20.20 -4.73
C LEU A 104 3.97 -20.63 -4.19
N PRO A 105 4.11 -21.87 -3.65
CA PRO A 105 5.33 -22.32 -2.96
C PRO A 105 6.57 -22.22 -3.86
N GLN A 106 6.39 -22.45 -5.15
CA GLN A 106 7.43 -22.33 -6.19
C GLN A 106 8.00 -20.91 -6.36
N LEU A 107 7.30 -19.89 -5.88
CA LEU A 107 7.81 -18.52 -5.86
C LEU A 107 8.51 -18.19 -4.53
N THR A 108 8.08 -18.78 -3.42
CA THR A 108 8.58 -18.46 -2.08
C THR A 108 9.75 -19.33 -1.64
N GLU A 109 9.90 -20.51 -2.24
CA GLU A 109 10.94 -21.48 -1.95
C GLU A 109 11.87 -21.67 -3.17
N ALA A 110 13.00 -22.34 -2.96
CA ALA A 110 13.87 -22.71 -4.06
C ALA A 110 13.28 -23.92 -4.80
N THR A 111 13.48 -24.00 -6.10
CA THR A 111 12.92 -25.07 -6.94
C THR A 111 14.00 -25.76 -7.79
N ASN A 112 13.73 -27.01 -8.16
CA ASN A 112 14.50 -27.75 -9.16
C ASN A 112 13.99 -27.44 -10.59
N LEU A 113 14.60 -28.03 -11.62
CA LEU A 113 14.20 -27.79 -13.02
C LEU A 113 12.73 -28.16 -13.31
N GLN A 114 12.17 -29.10 -12.55
CA GLN A 114 10.79 -29.54 -12.65
C GLN A 114 9.80 -28.65 -11.89
N GLY A 115 10.30 -27.64 -11.16
CA GLY A 115 9.47 -26.74 -10.36
C GLY A 115 9.10 -27.33 -9.00
N GLU A 116 9.76 -28.38 -8.52
CA GLU A 116 9.48 -28.93 -7.19
C GLU A 116 10.17 -28.06 -6.14
N PRO A 117 9.44 -27.57 -5.12
CA PRO A 117 10.03 -26.81 -4.02
C PRO A 117 10.94 -27.66 -3.13
N GLY A 118 12.01 -27.06 -2.59
CA GLY A 118 12.93 -27.73 -1.68
C GLY A 118 13.99 -26.80 -1.06
N PRO A 119 14.91 -27.36 -0.26
CA PRO A 119 15.95 -26.59 0.39
C PRO A 119 16.94 -26.03 -0.65
N PRO A 120 17.33 -24.74 -0.55
CA PRO A 120 18.23 -24.13 -1.51
C PRO A 120 19.57 -24.87 -1.56
N GLY A 121 20.02 -25.23 -2.76
CA GLY A 121 21.22 -26.03 -2.94
C GLY A 121 21.43 -26.47 -4.38
N ARG A 122 22.35 -27.43 -4.58
CA ARG A 122 22.68 -27.95 -5.91
C ARG A 122 21.46 -28.58 -6.61
N ASP A 123 20.59 -29.22 -5.84
CA ASP A 123 19.40 -29.91 -6.35
C ASP A 123 18.21 -28.95 -6.57
N TYR A 124 18.22 -27.78 -5.91
CA TYR A 124 17.21 -26.73 -6.03
C TYR A 124 17.89 -25.37 -6.31
N PRO A 125 18.45 -25.16 -7.52
CA PRO A 125 19.25 -23.98 -7.83
C PRO A 125 18.42 -22.74 -8.22
N TYR A 126 17.11 -22.88 -8.44
CA TYR A 126 16.25 -21.80 -8.92
C TYR A 126 15.48 -21.14 -7.78
N GLY A 127 15.23 -19.83 -7.89
CA GLY A 127 14.52 -19.08 -6.83
C GLY A 127 15.33 -18.94 -5.53
N PRO A 128 14.67 -18.61 -4.39
CA PRO A 128 13.29 -18.15 -4.29
C PRO A 128 13.09 -16.79 -4.97
N TYR A 129 11.99 -16.63 -5.69
CA TYR A 129 11.67 -15.41 -6.45
C TYR A 129 11.04 -14.33 -5.56
N LEU A 130 10.34 -14.76 -4.51
CA LEU A 130 9.70 -13.95 -3.49
C LEU A 130 10.17 -14.42 -2.10
N PRO A 131 11.42 -14.10 -1.71
CA PRO A 131 11.99 -14.54 -0.43
C PRO A 131 11.25 -13.96 0.80
N ALA A 132 10.57 -12.82 0.63
CA ALA A 132 9.74 -12.20 1.66
C ALA A 132 8.29 -12.75 1.71
N GLY A 133 7.96 -13.72 0.86
CA GLY A 133 6.60 -14.21 0.68
C GLY A 133 5.78 -13.39 -0.31
N ILE A 134 4.52 -13.80 -0.49
CA ILE A 134 3.56 -13.07 -1.32
C ILE A 134 3.18 -11.78 -0.58
N PRO A 135 3.39 -10.60 -1.18
CA PRO A 135 2.99 -9.34 -0.57
C PRO A 135 1.46 -9.28 -0.38
N PRO A 136 0.97 -8.70 0.73
CA PRO A 136 -0.44 -8.51 0.94
C PRO A 136 -1.02 -7.49 -0.07
N ASN A 137 -2.28 -7.68 -0.45
CA ASN A 137 -3.02 -6.72 -1.25
C ASN A 137 -3.18 -5.41 -0.45
N PRO A 138 -2.76 -4.24 -0.98
CA PRO A 138 -2.82 -2.95 -0.26
C PRO A 138 -4.22 -2.50 0.18
N TYR A 139 -5.28 -3.05 -0.42
CA TYR A 139 -6.67 -2.70 -0.10
C TYR A 139 -7.25 -3.56 1.02
N THR A 140 -6.93 -4.86 1.06
CA THR A 140 -7.51 -5.82 2.01
C THR A 140 -6.54 -6.28 3.09
N GLY A 141 -5.24 -6.09 2.89
CA GLY A 141 -4.18 -6.62 3.75
C GLY A 141 -3.97 -8.13 3.63
N ILE A 142 -4.65 -8.81 2.71
CA ILE A 142 -4.65 -10.27 2.57
C ILE A 142 -3.64 -10.69 1.49
N ASN A 143 -2.87 -11.74 1.77
CA ASN A 143 -1.86 -12.28 0.86
C ASN A 143 -2.22 -13.66 0.27
N THR A 144 -3.42 -14.15 0.54
CA THR A 144 -3.94 -15.39 -0.04
C THR A 144 -4.15 -15.25 -1.54
N VAL A 145 -3.77 -16.28 -2.30
CA VAL A 145 -3.98 -16.36 -3.74
C VAL A 145 -5.09 -17.37 -4.02
N THR A 146 -6.19 -16.94 -4.62
CA THR A 146 -7.32 -17.80 -5.00
C THR A 146 -7.26 -18.12 -6.49
N ALA A 147 -7.57 -19.37 -6.87
CA ALA A 147 -7.67 -19.74 -8.28
C ALA A 147 -8.86 -19.04 -8.96
N THR A 148 -8.68 -18.60 -10.21
CA THR A 148 -9.77 -18.17 -11.08
C THR A 148 -9.80 -19.01 -12.36
N PRO A 149 -10.98 -19.45 -12.83
CA PRO A 149 -11.11 -20.22 -14.07
C PRO A 149 -11.08 -19.35 -15.34
N THR A 150 -11.19 -18.03 -15.20
CA THR A 150 -11.25 -17.08 -16.32
C THR A 150 -10.11 -16.08 -16.28
N ASN A 151 -9.70 -15.63 -17.47
CA ASN A 151 -8.66 -14.63 -17.65
C ASN A 151 -9.03 -13.63 -18.76
N PRO A 152 -9.38 -12.37 -18.45
CA PRO A 152 -9.43 -11.78 -17.10
C PRO A 152 -10.53 -12.41 -16.22
N PRO A 153 -10.38 -12.38 -14.88
CA PRO A 153 -11.42 -12.82 -13.96
C PRO A 153 -12.70 -11.98 -14.14
N THR A 154 -13.86 -12.61 -13.92
CA THR A 154 -15.18 -11.98 -14.12
C THR A 154 -15.84 -11.53 -12.82
N GLY A 155 -15.20 -11.77 -11.68
CA GLY A 155 -15.72 -11.42 -10.37
C GLY A 155 -14.75 -11.75 -9.25
N PRO A 156 -15.00 -11.23 -8.03
CA PRO A 156 -14.16 -11.47 -6.88
C PRO A 156 -14.35 -12.89 -6.34
N SER A 157 -13.33 -13.41 -5.65
CA SER A 157 -13.45 -14.70 -4.94
C SER A 157 -14.10 -14.57 -3.56
N GLY A 158 -14.17 -13.35 -3.03
CA GLY A 158 -14.67 -13.06 -1.68
C GLY A 158 -13.63 -13.21 -0.57
N VAL A 159 -12.40 -13.62 -0.90
CA VAL A 159 -11.29 -13.72 0.05
C VAL A 159 -10.55 -12.38 0.16
N GLY A 160 -10.36 -11.67 -0.94
CA GLY A 160 -9.80 -10.31 -0.96
C GLY A 160 -8.29 -10.23 -1.21
N GLY A 161 -7.56 -11.33 -1.41
CA GLY A 161 -6.13 -11.29 -1.70
C GLY A 161 -5.83 -11.08 -3.18
N TRP A 162 -5.44 -12.16 -3.85
CA TRP A 162 -5.09 -12.19 -5.27
C TRP A 162 -5.89 -13.25 -6.00
N LEU A 163 -6.22 -13.03 -7.26
CA LEU A 163 -6.77 -14.03 -8.17
C LEU A 163 -5.68 -14.51 -9.12
N TYR A 164 -5.56 -15.82 -9.27
CA TYR A 164 -4.54 -16.44 -10.11
C TYR A 164 -5.16 -17.38 -11.14
N HIS A 165 -4.87 -17.12 -12.41
CA HIS A 165 -5.26 -17.99 -13.51
C HIS A 165 -4.09 -18.91 -13.87
N GLU A 166 -4.15 -20.13 -13.35
CA GLU A 166 -3.08 -21.12 -13.46
C GLU A 166 -2.67 -21.44 -14.90
N PRO A 167 -3.58 -21.64 -15.88
CA PRO A 167 -3.17 -21.95 -17.26
C PRO A 167 -2.34 -20.86 -17.95
N THR A 168 -2.50 -19.60 -17.57
CA THR A 168 -1.75 -18.48 -18.19
C THR A 168 -0.65 -17.91 -17.28
N GLY A 169 -0.67 -18.26 -15.99
CA GLY A 169 0.18 -17.65 -14.96
C GLY A 169 -0.13 -16.18 -14.71
N GLN A 170 -1.34 -15.71 -15.05
CA GLN A 170 -1.72 -14.31 -14.83
C GLN A 170 -2.31 -14.12 -13.43
N ILE A 171 -1.92 -13.01 -12.80
CA ILE A 171 -2.36 -12.61 -11.47
C ILE A 171 -3.10 -11.26 -11.52
N TRP A 172 -4.19 -11.18 -10.77
CA TRP A 172 -5.13 -10.07 -10.70
C TRP A 172 -5.44 -9.75 -9.23
N PRO A 173 -5.81 -8.51 -8.90
CA PRO A 173 -6.26 -8.18 -7.54
C PRO A 173 -7.66 -8.77 -7.29
N ASP A 174 -7.89 -9.35 -6.11
CA ASP A 174 -9.22 -9.79 -5.71
C ASP A 174 -9.96 -8.64 -5.01
N LEU A 175 -10.60 -7.76 -5.78
CA LEU A 175 -11.34 -6.60 -5.27
C LEU A 175 -12.71 -6.53 -5.94
N PRO A 176 -13.82 -6.37 -5.20
CA PRO A 176 -15.15 -6.21 -5.78
C PRO A 176 -15.20 -5.05 -6.79
N GLU A 177 -14.59 -3.93 -6.42
CA GLU A 177 -14.51 -2.69 -7.19
C GLU A 177 -13.71 -2.83 -8.51
N HIS A 178 -12.94 -3.91 -8.71
CA HIS A 178 -12.17 -4.11 -9.94
C HIS A 178 -12.99 -4.73 -11.08
N PHE A 179 -14.18 -5.27 -10.77
CA PHE A 179 -15.04 -5.97 -11.72
C PHE A 179 -16.30 -5.20 -12.11
N GLU A 180 -16.46 -3.97 -11.59
CA GLU A 180 -17.55 -3.04 -11.95
C GLU A 180 -17.23 -2.18 -13.18
#